data_AF-A0A5M8P6S9-F1
#
_entry.id   AF-A0A5M8P6S9-F1
#
_cell.length_a   1.000
_cell.length_b   1.000
_cell.length_c   1.000
_cell.angle_alpha   90.00
_cell.angle_beta   90.00
_cell.angle_gamma   90.00
#
_symmetry.space_group_name_H-M   'P 1'
#
loop_
_entity.id
_entity.type
_entity.pdbx_description
1 polymer ?
#
loop_
_entity_poly.entity_id
_entity_poly.type
_entity_poly.pdbx_seq_one_letter_code
_entity_poly.pdbx_strand_id
1 'polypeptide(L)'
;MGQCCFAGNRRPGFCRPEEPLEIRIEIMPRNKFSSMAIKPAHLWCSLFLSLFAASSVTQAAEPGPDRPRDLSGLVGQCMTCHGPAGVAENPQWPVIAGQNELYLGKALRDFRSGRRQDGMMKLMTEQLTDRDISELAHYFSQIKPRGGLHQ
;
A
#
# COMPACT_ATOMS: atom_id res chain seq x y z
N MET A 1 19.46 -0.61 -40.45
CA MET A 1 20.65 -1.33 -39.95
C MET A 1 21.41 -0.40 -39.01
N GLY A 2 21.48 -0.73 -37.72
CA GLY A 2 22.27 0.00 -36.72
C GLY A 2 22.23 -0.76 -35.39
N GLN A 3 23.36 -1.32 -34.99
CA GLN A 3 23.51 -2.43 -34.04
C GLN A 3 23.48 -2.02 -32.56
N CYS A 4 22.84 -2.85 -31.75
CA CYS A 4 22.99 -2.88 -30.29
C CYS A 4 24.25 -3.68 -29.91
N CYS A 5 25.19 -3.06 -29.21
CA CYS A 5 26.33 -3.75 -28.59
C CYS A 5 26.05 -4.13 -27.14
N PHE A 6 26.62 -5.28 -26.78
CA PHE A 6 26.47 -6.14 -25.60
C PHE A 6 27.22 -5.65 -24.35
N ALA A 7 26.66 -5.93 -23.17
CA ALA A 7 27.33 -6.49 -21.97
C ALA A 7 26.27 -6.63 -20.85
N GLY A 8 26.01 -7.71 -20.14
CA GLY A 8 26.45 -9.11 -20.11
C GLY A 8 25.48 -9.82 -19.15
N ASN A 9 25.23 -11.12 -19.37
CA ASN A 9 24.29 -12.00 -18.66
C ASN A 9 22.83 -12.01 -19.17
N ARG A 10 22.59 -12.73 -20.28
CA ARG A 10 21.25 -13.02 -20.82
C ARG A 10 20.84 -14.46 -20.51
N ARG A 11 19.82 -14.63 -19.67
CA ARG A 11 18.97 -15.83 -19.72
C ARG A 11 18.20 -15.82 -21.05
N PRO A 12 17.94 -16.97 -21.70
CA PRO A 12 17.09 -17.03 -22.87
C PRO A 12 15.64 -16.90 -22.44
N GLY A 13 15.16 -15.66 -22.36
CA GLY A 13 13.76 -15.32 -22.15
C GLY A 13 13.43 -14.16 -23.08
N PHE A 14 12.52 -14.41 -24.01
CA PHE A 14 12.11 -13.54 -25.11
C PHE A 14 12.01 -12.05 -24.79
N CYS A 15 12.61 -11.20 -25.63
CA CYS A 15 12.19 -9.82 -25.77
C CYS A 15 10.75 -9.80 -26.29
N ARG A 16 9.77 -9.49 -25.43
CA ARG A 16 8.46 -9.09 -25.94
C ARG A 16 8.56 -7.66 -26.48
N PRO A 17 8.00 -7.37 -27.67
CA PRO A 17 7.67 -6.00 -28.03
C PRO A 17 6.68 -5.42 -27.01
N GLU A 18 6.90 -4.18 -26.59
CA GLU A 18 5.96 -3.43 -25.75
C GLU A 18 4.62 -3.32 -26.48
N GLU A 19 3.62 -4.06 -26.02
CA GLU A 19 2.24 -3.77 -26.38
C GLU A 19 1.82 -2.48 -25.66
N PRO A 20 1.29 -1.48 -26.39
CA PRO A 20 0.74 -0.30 -25.75
C PRO A 20 -0.43 -0.74 -24.88
N LEU A 21 -0.33 -0.39 -23.60
CA LEU A 21 -1.35 -0.56 -22.59
C LEU A 21 -2.58 0.28 -22.98
N GLU A 22 -3.45 -0.24 -23.85
CA GLU A 22 -4.78 0.32 -24.04
C GLU A 22 -5.57 0.08 -22.76
N ILE A 23 -5.44 1.03 -21.84
CA ILE A 23 -6.36 1.23 -20.73
C ILE A 23 -7.70 1.58 -21.37
N ARG A 24 -8.53 0.58 -21.63
CA ARG A 24 -9.93 0.78 -21.98
C ARG A 24 -10.66 1.28 -20.74
N ILE A 25 -10.59 2.59 -20.53
CA ILE A 25 -11.43 3.30 -19.56
C ILE A 25 -12.84 3.30 -20.16
N GLU A 26 -13.67 2.32 -19.79
CA GLU A 26 -15.11 2.46 -19.97
C GLU A 26 -15.61 3.56 -19.04
N ILE A 27 -15.77 4.75 -19.61
CA ILE A 27 -16.39 5.92 -19.00
C ILE A 27 -17.88 5.59 -18.79
N MET A 28 -18.25 5.18 -17.58
CA MET A 28 -19.67 5.07 -17.20
C MET A 28 -20.35 6.44 -17.30
N PRO A 29 -21.53 6.52 -17.94
CA PRO A 29 -22.20 7.79 -18.23
C PRO A 29 -22.69 8.50 -16.96
N ARG A 30 -22.27 9.76 -16.86
CA ARG A 30 -22.61 10.75 -15.84
C ARG A 30 -24.04 11.26 -16.05
N ASN A 31 -25.08 10.51 -15.70
CA ASN A 31 -26.44 11.07 -15.50
C ASN A 31 -27.48 9.99 -15.15
N LYS A 32 -27.90 9.94 -13.87
CA LYS A 32 -29.27 9.58 -13.47
C LYS A 32 -29.51 9.85 -11.98
N PHE A 33 -29.08 11.02 -11.49
CA PHE A 33 -29.69 11.59 -10.28
C PHE A 33 -30.90 12.39 -10.74
N SER A 34 -31.99 11.66 -11.03
CA SER A 34 -33.30 12.24 -11.28
C SER A 34 -33.75 12.98 -10.03
N SER A 35 -34.07 14.25 -10.23
CA SER A 35 -34.63 15.19 -9.27
C SER A 35 -35.76 14.56 -8.45
N MET A 36 -35.51 14.32 -7.17
CA MET A 36 -36.55 13.95 -6.22
C MET A 36 -37.15 15.24 -5.66
N ALA A 37 -38.31 15.61 -6.23
CA ALA A 37 -39.10 16.77 -5.83
C ALA A 37 -39.56 16.62 -4.38
N ILE A 38 -39.05 17.50 -3.51
CA ILE A 38 -39.48 17.65 -2.13
C ILE A 38 -40.87 18.29 -2.15
N LYS A 39 -41.92 17.52 -1.85
CA LYS A 39 -43.25 18.05 -1.54
C LYS A 39 -43.39 18.17 -0.01
N PRO A 40 -43.64 19.36 0.55
CA PRO A 40 -43.76 19.57 1.98
C PRO A 40 -45.22 19.34 2.40
N ALA A 41 -45.50 18.26 3.13
CA ALA A 41 -46.82 18.08 3.71
C ALA A 41 -46.82 17.00 4.83
N HIS A 42 -46.93 17.49 6.07
CA HIS A 42 -47.55 16.85 7.24
C HIS A 42 -46.79 15.72 7.95
N LEU A 43 -45.90 16.01 8.92
CA LEU A 43 -46.19 16.32 10.34
C LEU A 43 -47.06 15.30 11.12
N TRP A 44 -47.22 14.07 10.62
CA TRP A 44 -47.95 13.01 11.34
C TRP A 44 -47.30 11.63 11.19
N CYS A 45 -46.00 11.53 11.53
CA CYS A 45 -45.30 10.24 11.55
C CYS A 45 -44.17 10.20 12.61
N SER A 46 -44.31 10.96 13.70
CA SER A 46 -43.33 10.99 14.79
C SER A 46 -43.69 10.07 15.96
N LEU A 47 -44.58 9.07 15.79
CA LEU A 47 -45.02 8.22 16.91
C LEU A 47 -45.03 6.69 16.67
N PHE A 48 -44.72 6.14 15.48
CA PHE A 48 -45.01 4.71 15.23
C PHE A 48 -44.02 3.90 14.34
N LEU A 49 -42.70 4.12 14.43
CA LEU A 49 -41.77 3.11 13.90
C LEU A 49 -40.58 2.84 14.83
N SER A 50 -40.91 2.35 16.03
CA SER A 50 -40.08 1.43 16.81
C SER A 50 -39.87 0.08 16.08
N LEU A 51 -39.42 0.08 14.83
CA LEU A 51 -39.03 -1.14 14.11
C LEU A 51 -37.57 -1.03 13.65
N PHE A 52 -36.70 -1.22 14.63
CA PHE A 52 -35.25 -1.32 14.52
C PHE A 52 -34.87 -2.67 13.86
N ALA A 53 -35.30 -2.89 12.62
CA ALA A 53 -35.01 -4.13 11.89
C ALA A 53 -33.79 -3.95 10.99
N ALA A 54 -32.74 -4.72 11.32
CA ALA A 54 -31.57 -5.03 10.51
C ALA A 54 -30.47 -3.96 10.37
N SER A 55 -29.80 -3.62 11.48
CA SER A 55 -28.38 -3.27 11.42
C SER A 55 -27.55 -4.54 11.55
N SER A 56 -27.25 -5.22 10.44
CA SER A 56 -26.14 -6.16 10.41
C SER A 56 -24.86 -5.33 10.37
N VAL A 57 -24.32 -4.99 11.54
CA VAL A 57 -22.90 -4.69 11.66
C VAL A 57 -22.17 -5.94 11.15
N THR A 58 -21.66 -5.87 9.92
CA THR A 58 -20.60 -6.77 9.49
C THR A 58 -19.38 -6.34 10.29
N GLN A 59 -19.15 -7.01 11.42
CA GLN A 59 -17.91 -6.89 12.16
C GLN A 59 -16.81 -7.47 11.27
N ALA A 60 -15.96 -6.62 10.70
CA ALA A 60 -14.74 -7.09 10.08
C ALA A 60 -13.93 -7.78 11.18
N ALA A 61 -13.77 -9.10 11.07
CA ALA A 61 -13.01 -9.87 12.04
C ALA A 61 -11.55 -9.43 12.01
N GLU A 62 -11.11 -8.74 13.08
CA GLU A 62 -9.73 -8.35 13.33
C GLU A 62 -8.80 -9.50 12.94
N PRO A 63 -7.82 -9.29 12.03
CA PRO A 63 -6.88 -10.34 11.65
C PRO A 63 -6.14 -10.83 12.89
N GLY A 64 -6.35 -12.09 13.25
CA GLY A 64 -5.58 -12.76 14.29
C GLY A 64 -4.08 -12.77 13.93
N PRO A 65 -3.20 -12.97 14.92
CA PRO A 65 -1.75 -12.84 14.76
C PRO A 65 -1.14 -13.75 13.68
N ASP A 66 -1.86 -14.81 13.30
CA ASP A 66 -1.37 -15.87 12.40
C ASP A 66 -1.95 -15.76 10.98
N ARG A 67 -2.87 -14.82 10.72
CA ARG A 67 -3.40 -14.60 9.37
C ARG A 67 -2.43 -13.72 8.56
N PRO A 68 -2.12 -14.07 7.30
CA PRO A 68 -1.32 -13.20 6.43
C PRO A 68 -1.98 -11.82 6.35
N ARG A 69 -1.23 -10.78 6.71
CA ARG A 69 -1.71 -9.41 6.54
C ARG A 69 -1.69 -9.05 5.06
N ASP A 70 -2.57 -8.14 4.67
CA ASP A 70 -2.51 -7.56 3.33
C ASP A 70 -1.23 -6.71 3.19
N LEU A 71 -0.33 -7.18 2.32
CA LEU A 71 0.92 -6.49 2.01
C LEU A 71 0.67 -5.07 1.53
N SER A 72 -0.40 -4.83 0.77
CA SER A 72 -0.73 -3.51 0.24
C SER A 72 -1.02 -2.52 1.37
N GLY A 73 -1.80 -2.95 2.37
CA GLY A 73 -2.07 -2.19 3.58
C GLY A 73 -0.82 -1.93 4.43
N LEU A 74 0.08 -2.91 4.56
CA LEU A 74 1.35 -2.73 5.28
C LEU A 74 2.27 -1.72 4.57
N VAL A 75 2.42 -1.86 3.25
CA VAL A 75 3.19 -0.93 2.42
C VAL A 75 2.62 0.49 2.53
N GLY A 76 1.29 0.63 2.49
CA GLY A 76 0.62 1.92 2.66
C GLY A 76 0.97 2.59 4.00
N GLN A 77 1.02 1.82 5.09
CA GLN A 77 1.42 2.33 6.41
C GLN A 77 2.86 2.85 6.41
N CYS A 78 3.80 2.15 5.76
CA CYS A 78 5.18 2.61 5.63
C CYS A 78 5.27 3.91 4.83
N MET A 79 4.50 4.02 3.75
CA MET A 79 4.50 5.18 2.85
C MET A 79 3.91 6.45 3.47
N THR A 80 3.05 6.36 4.48
CA THR A 80 2.54 7.51 5.26
C THR A 80 3.67 8.43 5.74
N CYS A 81 4.81 7.80 6.01
CA CYS A 81 5.92 8.33 6.77
C CYS A 81 7.17 8.43 5.91
N HIS A 82 7.49 7.36 5.18
CA HIS A 82 8.62 7.29 4.26
C HIS A 82 8.30 7.83 2.87
N GLY A 83 7.13 8.45 2.69
CA GLY A 83 6.69 9.07 1.44
C GLY A 83 6.26 8.07 0.35
N PRO A 84 5.72 8.59 -0.76
CA PRO A 84 5.32 7.79 -1.90
C PRO A 84 6.49 6.96 -2.41
N ALA A 85 6.26 5.68 -2.68
CA ALA A 85 7.31 4.74 -3.10
C ALA A 85 8.51 4.63 -2.14
N GLY A 86 8.36 5.00 -0.86
CA GLY A 86 9.46 4.94 0.13
C GLY A 86 10.52 6.03 -0.05
N VAL A 87 10.16 7.13 -0.72
CA VAL A 87 10.99 8.32 -0.87
C VAL A 87 10.37 9.48 -0.11
N ALA A 88 10.89 9.75 1.08
CA ALA A 88 10.37 10.79 1.94
C ALA A 88 10.75 12.19 1.42
N GLU A 89 9.82 13.14 1.55
CA GLU A 89 10.08 14.56 1.30
C GLU A 89 10.74 15.24 2.51
N ASN A 90 10.39 14.78 3.72
CA ASN A 90 10.94 15.30 4.96
C ASN A 90 12.28 14.60 5.30
N PRO A 91 13.38 15.35 5.46
CA PRO A 91 14.71 14.78 5.73
C PRO A 91 14.83 14.05 7.08
N GLN A 92 13.87 14.20 8.00
CA GLN A 92 13.82 13.41 9.23
C GLN A 92 13.48 11.94 8.97
N TRP A 93 12.80 11.65 7.86
CA TRP A 93 12.37 10.30 7.52
C TRP A 93 13.34 9.74 6.47
N PRO A 94 13.99 8.60 6.73
CA PRO A 94 14.95 8.05 5.79
C PRO A 94 14.25 7.53 4.53
N VAL A 95 14.95 7.60 3.40
CA VAL A 95 14.55 6.95 2.15
C VAL A 95 14.78 5.44 2.30
N ILE A 96 13.75 4.65 2.05
CA ILE A 96 13.79 3.18 2.11
C ILE A 96 13.72 2.52 0.71
N ALA A 97 13.37 3.32 -0.30
CA ALA A 97 13.30 2.89 -1.70
C ALA A 97 14.66 2.40 -2.21
N GLY A 98 14.70 1.19 -2.76
CA GLY A 98 15.90 0.62 -3.38
C GLY A 98 16.99 0.22 -2.40
N GLN A 99 16.71 0.27 -1.10
CA GLN A 99 17.66 -0.17 -0.09
C GLN A 99 17.81 -1.70 -0.14
N ASN A 100 19.03 -2.18 0.13
CA ASN A 100 19.32 -3.61 0.16
C ASN A 100 18.31 -4.40 1.01
N GLU A 101 17.74 -5.46 0.44
CA GLU A 101 16.70 -6.29 1.06
C GLU A 101 17.14 -6.86 2.43
N LEU A 102 18.37 -7.39 2.52
CA LEU A 102 18.88 -7.96 3.77
C LEU A 102 19.03 -6.89 4.85
N TYR A 103 19.45 -5.67 4.45
CA TYR A 103 19.54 -4.54 5.37
C TYR A 103 18.15 -4.13 5.88
N LEU A 104 17.16 -4.01 5.00
CA LEU A 104 15.79 -3.66 5.39
C LEU A 104 15.20 -4.69 6.35
N GLY A 105 15.31 -5.98 6.00
CA GLY A 105 14.82 -7.06 6.86
C GLY A 105 15.52 -7.07 8.22
N LYS A 106 16.84 -6.84 8.25
CA LYS A 106 17.59 -6.74 9.51
C LYS A 106 17.15 -5.52 10.33
N ALA A 107 17.01 -4.35 9.71
CA ALA A 107 16.62 -3.12 10.39
C ALA A 107 15.23 -3.25 11.04
N LEU A 108 14.25 -3.78 10.31
CA LEU A 108 12.90 -4.01 10.82
C LEU A 108 12.89 -4.99 12.00
N ARG A 109 13.66 -6.09 11.90
CA ARG A 109 13.83 -7.03 13.04
C ARG A 109 14.50 -6.38 14.23
N ASP A 110 15.52 -5.56 13.99
CA ASP A 110 16.25 -4.87 15.07
C ASP A 110 15.37 -3.82 15.77
N PHE A 111 14.47 -3.12 15.05
CA PHE A 111 13.48 -2.24 15.67
C PHE A 111 12.44 -3.03 16.48
N ARG A 112 11.91 -4.13 15.91
CA ARG A 112 10.94 -5.00 16.59
C ARG A 112 11.50 -5.56 17.90
N SER A 113 12.76 -5.99 17.89
CA SER A 113 13.43 -6.51 19.08
C SER A 113 13.97 -5.43 20.01
N GLY A 114 13.92 -4.15 19.64
CA GLY A 114 14.52 -3.04 20.39
C GLY A 114 16.06 -3.00 20.37
N ARG A 115 16.71 -3.75 19.47
CA ARG A 115 18.17 -3.66 19.26
C ARG A 115 18.57 -2.35 18.60
N ARG A 116 17.70 -1.84 17.72
CA ARG A 116 17.80 -0.49 17.17
C ARG A 116 16.72 0.35 17.82
N GLN A 117 17.12 1.47 18.41
CA GLN A 117 16.23 2.30 19.20
C GLN A 117 15.63 3.42 18.33
N ASP A 118 14.31 3.35 18.16
CA ASP A 118 13.47 4.44 17.65
C ASP A 118 12.04 4.15 18.12
N GLY A 119 11.45 5.08 18.87
CA GLY A 119 10.14 4.84 19.50
C GLY A 119 9.02 4.64 18.49
N MET A 120 9.07 5.37 17.37
CA MET A 120 8.05 5.30 16.32
C MET A 120 8.18 3.98 15.53
N MET A 121 9.37 3.68 15.06
CA MET A 121 9.62 2.45 14.28
C MET A 121 9.47 1.19 15.14
N LYS A 122 9.73 1.24 16.44
CA LYS A 122 9.43 0.12 17.34
C LYS A 122 7.92 -0.17 17.36
N LEU A 123 7.08 0.84 17.55
CA LEU A 123 5.61 0.70 17.53
C LEU A 123 5.12 0.17 16.17
N MET A 124 5.71 0.63 15.07
CA MET A 124 5.35 0.15 13.73
C MET A 124 5.76 -1.31 13.47
N THR A 125 6.83 -1.79 14.12
CA THR A 125 7.39 -3.11 13.85
C THR A 125 7.00 -4.17 14.87
N GLU A 126 6.45 -3.78 16.04
CA GLU A 126 6.13 -4.71 17.14
C GLU A 126 5.14 -5.81 16.73
N GLN A 127 4.19 -5.47 15.84
CA GLN A 127 3.16 -6.40 15.40
C GLN A 127 3.56 -7.20 14.16
N LEU A 128 4.65 -6.84 13.48
CA LEU A 128 5.05 -7.47 12.22
C LEU A 128 5.58 -8.89 12.46
N THR A 129 5.08 -9.83 11.68
CA THR A 129 5.62 -11.20 11.64
C THR A 129 6.91 -11.23 10.84
N ASP A 130 7.69 -12.32 10.95
CA ASP A 130 8.89 -12.48 10.11
C ASP A 130 8.56 -12.52 8.62
N ARG A 131 7.38 -13.04 8.27
CA ARG A 131 6.85 -13.02 6.92
C ARG A 131 6.60 -11.59 6.43
N ASP A 132 5.89 -10.79 7.21
CA ASP A 132 5.61 -9.39 6.86
C ASP A 132 6.91 -8.61 6.64
N ILE A 133 7.88 -8.81 7.54
CA ILE A 133 9.20 -8.17 7.41
C ILE A 133 9.89 -8.58 6.12
N SER A 134 9.86 -9.87 5.77
CA SER A 134 10.47 -10.36 4.53
C SER A 134 9.78 -9.78 3.30
N GLU A 135 8.45 -9.74 3.27
CA GLU A 135 7.68 -9.21 2.14
C GLU A 135 7.87 -7.70 1.98
N LEU A 136 7.89 -6.94 3.08
CA LEU A 136 8.17 -5.49 3.07
C LEU A 136 9.60 -5.20 2.61
N ALA A 137 10.59 -5.93 3.13
CA ALA A 137 11.98 -5.78 2.74
C ALA A 137 12.18 -6.06 1.25
N HIS A 138 11.58 -7.15 0.74
CA HIS A 138 11.58 -7.46 -0.67
C HIS A 138 10.92 -6.33 -1.48
N TYR A 139 9.70 -5.91 -1.12
CA TYR A 139 8.97 -4.87 -1.83
C TYR A 139 9.78 -3.57 -1.99
N PHE A 140 10.29 -3.00 -0.89
CA PHE A 140 11.01 -1.73 -0.93
C PHE A 140 12.38 -1.84 -1.62
N SER A 141 13.04 -3.00 -1.57
CA SER A 141 14.32 -3.22 -2.26
C SER A 141 14.20 -3.19 -3.78
N GLN A 142 13.03 -3.53 -4.32
CA GLN A 142 12.78 -3.56 -5.76
C GLN A 142 12.42 -2.18 -6.33
N ILE A 143 12.18 -1.19 -5.48
CA ILE A 143 11.89 0.17 -5.92
C ILE A 143 13.19 0.77 -6.46
N LYS A 144 13.16 1.22 -7.72
CA LYS A 144 14.34 1.85 -8.33
C LYS A 144 14.65 3.16 -7.57
N PRO A 145 15.82 3.28 -6.93
CA PRO A 145 16.18 4.52 -6.27
C PRO A 145 16.29 5.63 -7.31
N ARG A 146 15.82 6.84 -6.98
CA ARG A 146 16.06 8.01 -7.84
C ARG A 146 17.58 8.13 -7.98
N GLY A 147 18.08 8.05 -9.22
CA GLY A 147 19.52 7.99 -9.49
C GLY A 147 20.25 9.14 -8.81
N GLY A 148 21.21 8.79 -7.93
CA GLY A 148 22.14 9.74 -7.33
C GLY A 148 21.86 10.12 -5.88
N LEU A 149 22.03 9.19 -4.94
CA LEU A 149 22.43 9.48 -3.56
C LEU A 149 23.44 8.42 -3.11
N HIS A 150 24.61 8.45 -3.76
CA HIS A 150 25.83 7.97 -3.11
C HIS A 150 26.26 9.09 -2.15
N GLN A 151 26.14 8.83 -0.85
CA GLN A 151 26.93 9.44 0.21
C GLN A 151 27.28 8.33 1.18
#